data_AF-A0A2T1NM23-F1
#
_entry.id   AF-A0A2T1NM23-F1
#
_cell.length_a   1.000
_cell.length_b   1.000
_cell.length_c   1.000
_cell.angle_alpha   90.00
_cell.angle_beta   90.00
_cell.angle_gamma   90.00
#
_symmetry.space_group_name_H-M   'P 1'
#
loop_
_entity.id
_entity.type
_entity.pdbx_description
1 polymer ?
#
loop_
_entity_poly.entity_id
_entity_poly.type
_entity_poly.pdbx_seq_one_letter_code
_entity_poly.pdbx_strand_id
1 'polypeptide(L)'
;MKKTLLPALIISLMTCSCKAQENTPNFKIEIEKWTKELIANGDVGNPCREDDDWEKWQKENPKAYFGLQEIESSESDFNSDGINDGLFYFPAENCVGGNGTGSDFGMLVYSKESQFLTNKHITQTIEEGIKAELAKIKINNIYKIYIKYKGLGKTIIGEYFAWSKEDANCCPSGNGVFEYNPIELTTEIKN
;
A
#
# COMPACT_ATOMS: atom_id res chain seq x y z
N MET A 1 15.40 -22.88 -78.04
CA MET A 1 15.16 -21.75 -77.09
C MET A 1 14.45 -22.32 -75.87
N LYS A 2 15.16 -22.55 -74.76
CA LYS A 2 14.58 -23.03 -73.50
C LYS A 2 14.42 -21.82 -72.56
N LYS A 3 13.20 -21.50 -72.14
CA LYS A 3 12.92 -20.48 -71.12
C LYS A 3 12.87 -21.16 -69.76
N THR A 4 13.82 -20.82 -68.90
CA THR A 4 13.93 -21.28 -67.52
C THR A 4 12.95 -20.49 -66.65
N LEU A 5 12.07 -21.20 -65.94
CA LEU A 5 11.19 -20.64 -64.91
C LEU A 5 12.00 -20.47 -63.61
N LEU A 6 12.05 -19.26 -63.04
CA LEU A 6 12.53 -19.02 -61.69
C LEU A 6 11.46 -19.46 -60.67
N PRO A 7 11.82 -20.12 -59.55
CA PRO A 7 10.90 -20.32 -58.45
C PRO A 7 10.89 -19.10 -57.54
N ALA A 8 9.70 -18.59 -57.20
CA ALA A 8 9.52 -17.58 -56.18
C ALA A 8 9.67 -18.22 -54.78
N LEU A 9 10.66 -17.76 -54.02
CA LEU A 9 10.83 -18.12 -52.61
C LEU A 9 9.73 -17.41 -51.80
N ILE A 10 8.76 -18.16 -51.29
CA ILE A 10 7.81 -17.65 -50.30
C ILE A 10 8.52 -17.72 -48.94
N ILE A 11 9.02 -16.58 -48.47
CA ILE A 11 9.51 -16.42 -47.10
C ILE A 11 8.27 -16.33 -46.22
N SER A 12 7.88 -17.44 -45.59
CA SER A 12 6.89 -17.40 -44.51
C SER A 12 7.51 -16.64 -43.35
N LEU A 13 7.08 -15.39 -43.13
CA LEU A 13 7.29 -14.71 -41.86
C LEU A 13 6.61 -15.54 -40.78
N MET A 14 7.38 -16.38 -40.09
CA MET A 14 7.01 -16.83 -38.76
C MET A 14 7.01 -15.60 -37.88
N THR A 15 5.83 -14.98 -37.72
CA THR A 15 5.59 -14.13 -36.57
C THR A 15 5.72 -15.04 -35.35
N CYS A 16 6.92 -15.07 -34.76
CA CYS A 16 7.07 -15.47 -33.37
C CYS A 16 6.18 -14.52 -32.58
N SER A 17 4.93 -14.92 -32.32
CA SER A 17 4.23 -14.44 -31.15
C SER A 17 5.08 -14.92 -29.97
N CYS A 18 6.04 -14.10 -29.55
CA CYS A 18 6.39 -14.04 -28.15
C CYS A 18 5.07 -13.83 -27.44
N LYS A 19 4.48 -14.92 -26.92
CA LYS A 19 3.63 -14.81 -25.76
C LYS A 19 4.55 -14.18 -24.73
N ALA A 20 4.43 -12.87 -24.54
CA ALA A 20 4.86 -12.27 -23.29
C ALA A 20 4.20 -13.17 -22.25
N GLN A 21 5.03 -13.89 -21.50
CA GLN A 21 4.55 -14.59 -20.33
C GLN A 21 3.95 -13.47 -19.49
N GLU A 22 2.61 -13.42 -19.42
CA GLU A 22 1.90 -12.48 -18.57
C GLU A 22 2.39 -12.76 -17.16
N ASN A 23 3.40 -12.00 -16.73
CA ASN A 23 3.81 -11.94 -15.35
C ASN A 23 2.64 -11.24 -14.68
N THR A 24 1.62 -11.99 -14.25
CA THR A 24 0.65 -11.50 -13.29
C THR A 24 1.28 -11.60 -11.91
N PRO A 25 1.15 -10.57 -11.06
CA PRO A 25 1.73 -10.61 -9.72
C PRO A 25 1.01 -11.69 -8.91
N ASN A 26 1.77 -12.52 -8.20
CA ASN A 26 1.18 -13.43 -7.23
C ASN A 26 1.02 -12.67 -5.91
N PHE A 27 -0.03 -11.85 -5.83
CA PHE A 27 -0.32 -11.01 -4.68
C PHE A 27 -0.36 -11.82 -3.38
N LYS A 28 -0.87 -13.06 -3.41
CA LYS A 28 -0.89 -13.94 -2.24
C LYS A 28 0.50 -14.19 -1.66
N ILE A 29 1.50 -14.45 -2.51
CA ILE A 29 2.88 -14.67 -2.06
C ILE A 29 3.45 -13.40 -1.43
N GLU A 30 3.21 -12.23 -2.04
CA GLU A 30 3.70 -10.95 -1.49
C GLU A 30 3.03 -10.62 -0.15
N ILE A 31 1.73 -10.85 -0.01
CA ILE A 31 0.99 -10.69 1.25
C ILE A 31 1.55 -11.61 2.34
N GLU A 32 1.75 -12.91 2.03
CA GLU A 32 2.31 -13.88 2.98
C GLU A 32 3.71 -13.49 3.44
N LYS A 33 4.55 -12.99 2.51
CA LYS A 33 5.90 -12.52 2.81
C LYS A 33 5.87 -11.28 3.69
N TRP A 34 5.06 -10.28 3.32
CA TRP A 34 4.91 -9.04 4.07
C TRP A 34 4.41 -9.28 5.49
N THR A 35 3.40 -10.13 5.66
CA THR A 35 2.87 -10.50 6.98
C THR A 35 3.93 -11.11 7.88
N LYS A 36 4.74 -12.05 7.34
CA LYS A 36 5.84 -12.68 8.09
C LYS A 36 6.91 -11.67 8.49
N GLU A 37 7.22 -10.72 7.61
CA GLU A 37 8.19 -9.67 7.90
C GLU A 37 7.70 -8.74 9.02
N LEU A 38 6.44 -8.29 8.97
CA LEU A 38 5.87 -7.43 10.02
C LEU A 38 5.92 -8.10 11.39
N ILE A 39 5.56 -9.39 11.47
CA ILE A 39 5.63 -10.16 12.72
C ILE A 39 7.08 -10.35 13.18
N ALA A 40 7.99 -10.71 12.27
CA ALA A 40 9.40 -10.94 12.61
C ALA A 40 10.09 -9.67 13.12
N ASN A 41 9.74 -8.51 12.57
CA ASN A 41 10.25 -7.22 12.99
C ASN A 41 9.62 -6.73 14.31
N GLY A 42 8.44 -7.25 14.67
CA GLY A 42 7.65 -6.78 15.80
C GLY A 42 6.84 -5.53 15.49
N ASP A 43 6.65 -5.19 14.22
CA ASP A 43 5.78 -4.09 13.78
C ASP A 43 4.32 -4.39 14.17
N VAL A 44 3.93 -5.67 14.06
CA VAL A 44 2.68 -6.22 14.56
C VAL A 44 2.93 -7.55 15.27
N GLY A 45 2.04 -7.90 16.20
CA GLY A 45 2.01 -9.22 16.83
C GLY A 45 1.01 -10.14 16.15
N ASN A 46 0.78 -11.29 16.79
CA ASN A 46 -0.37 -12.13 16.47
C ASN A 46 -1.68 -11.32 16.66
N PRO A 47 -2.81 -11.75 16.06
CA PRO A 47 -4.10 -11.10 16.29
C PRO A 47 -4.41 -10.88 17.78
N CYS A 48 -5.19 -9.84 18.10
CA CYS A 48 -5.62 -9.60 19.48
C CYS A 48 -6.37 -10.83 20.02
N ARG A 49 -6.29 -11.05 21.34
CA ARG A 49 -6.94 -12.21 21.97
C ARG A 49 -8.43 -11.95 22.10
N GLU A 50 -9.25 -12.97 21.85
CA GLU A 50 -10.70 -12.92 22.06
C GLU A 50 -11.11 -12.79 23.54
N ASP A 51 -10.20 -13.12 24.47
CA ASP A 51 -10.43 -13.03 25.92
C ASP A 51 -10.03 -11.68 26.52
N ASP A 52 -9.64 -10.70 25.70
CA ASP A 52 -9.21 -9.35 26.07
C ASP A 52 -8.06 -9.28 27.11
N ASP A 53 -7.34 -10.39 27.35
CA ASP A 53 -6.19 -10.44 28.26
C ASP A 53 -4.94 -9.80 27.59
N TRP A 54 -4.94 -8.47 27.55
CA TRP A 54 -3.89 -7.67 26.93
C TRP A 54 -2.53 -7.87 27.61
N GLU A 55 -2.48 -8.18 28.92
CA GLU A 55 -1.22 -8.45 29.63
C GLU A 55 -0.59 -9.74 29.13
N LYS A 56 -1.40 -10.78 28.91
CA LYS A 56 -0.93 -12.03 28.33
C LYS A 56 -0.53 -11.86 26.88
N TRP A 57 -1.32 -11.14 26.08
CA TRP A 57 -0.96 -10.86 24.69
C TRP A 57 0.38 -10.12 24.60
N GLN A 58 0.61 -9.14 25.47
CA GLN A 58 1.87 -8.38 25.50
C GLN A 58 3.06 -9.27 25.91
N LYS A 59 2.89 -10.25 26.80
CA LYS A 59 3.93 -11.24 27.12
C LYS A 59 4.26 -12.14 25.92
N GLU A 60 3.26 -12.48 25.12
CA GLU A 60 3.40 -13.29 23.89
C GLU A 60 4.02 -12.47 22.74
N ASN A 61 3.76 -11.16 22.68
CA ASN A 61 4.18 -10.25 21.63
C ASN A 61 4.95 -9.02 22.18
N PRO A 62 6.10 -9.21 22.87
CA PRO A 62 6.72 -8.16 23.70
C PRO A 62 7.28 -6.96 22.94
N LYS A 63 7.36 -7.03 21.60
CA LYS A 63 7.85 -5.96 20.73
C LYS A 63 6.73 -5.21 20.01
N ALA A 64 5.52 -5.76 20.01
CA ALA A 64 4.41 -5.26 19.23
C ALA A 64 3.42 -4.48 20.10
N TYR A 65 2.82 -3.47 19.49
CA TYR A 65 1.73 -2.69 20.07
C TYR A 65 0.38 -3.05 19.42
N PHE A 66 0.42 -3.37 18.12
CA PHE A 66 -0.75 -3.68 17.31
C PHE A 66 -0.81 -5.17 16.95
N GLY A 67 -2.03 -5.70 16.85
CA GLY A 67 -2.28 -7.05 16.36
C GLY A 67 -2.47 -7.08 14.85
N LEU A 68 -2.03 -8.16 14.23
CA LEU A 68 -2.36 -8.45 12.84
C LEU A 68 -3.88 -8.61 12.68
N GLN A 69 -4.45 -7.97 11.67
CA GLN A 69 -5.86 -8.06 11.32
C GLN A 69 -6.04 -8.73 9.95
N GLU A 70 -7.30 -8.97 9.58
CA GLU A 70 -7.63 -9.40 8.22
C GLU A 70 -7.12 -8.36 7.20
N ILE A 71 -6.43 -8.84 6.17
CA ILE A 71 -5.85 -7.99 5.15
C ILE A 71 -6.91 -7.70 4.10
N GLU A 72 -7.27 -6.43 3.98
CA GLU A 72 -8.07 -5.91 2.88
C GLU A 72 -7.19 -5.70 1.64
N SER A 73 -7.81 -5.80 0.47
CA SER A 73 -7.13 -5.52 -0.80
C SER A 73 -7.99 -4.67 -1.73
N SER A 74 -7.32 -3.85 -2.51
CA SER A 74 -7.91 -3.08 -3.59
C SER A 74 -6.99 -3.11 -4.80
N GLU A 75 -7.51 -3.55 -5.94
CA GLU A 75 -6.73 -3.76 -7.17
C GLU A 75 -7.24 -2.83 -8.28
N SER A 76 -6.30 -2.24 -9.03
CA SER A 76 -6.58 -1.40 -10.18
C SER A 76 -5.34 -1.30 -11.05
N ASP A 77 -5.50 -1.26 -12.37
CA ASP A 77 -4.45 -0.83 -13.30
C ASP A 77 -4.35 0.70 -13.25
N PHE A 78 -3.55 1.23 -12.32
CA PHE A 78 -3.47 2.69 -12.13
C PHE A 78 -2.59 3.35 -13.19
N ASN A 79 -1.56 2.66 -13.68
CA ASN A 79 -0.62 3.18 -14.67
C ASN A 79 -1.09 2.99 -16.13
N SER A 80 -2.18 2.27 -16.36
CA SER A 80 -2.77 1.94 -17.67
C SER A 80 -1.87 1.09 -18.56
N ASP A 81 -1.04 0.22 -17.98
CA ASP A 81 -0.16 -0.70 -18.71
C ASP A 81 -0.83 -2.04 -19.03
N GLY A 82 -2.08 -2.24 -18.60
CA GLY A 82 -2.86 -3.46 -18.79
C GLY A 82 -2.61 -4.52 -17.71
N ILE A 83 -1.82 -4.24 -16.68
CA ILE A 83 -1.54 -5.11 -15.54
C ILE A 83 -2.18 -4.50 -14.29
N ASN A 84 -2.89 -5.31 -13.51
CA ASN A 84 -3.45 -4.84 -12.25
C ASN A 84 -2.34 -4.65 -11.20
N ASP A 85 -2.39 -3.51 -10.54
CA ASP A 85 -1.66 -3.21 -9.31
C ASP A 85 -2.54 -3.52 -8.09
N GLY A 86 -1.93 -3.66 -6.92
CA GLY A 86 -2.62 -4.01 -5.68
C GLY A 86 -2.17 -3.17 -4.49
N LEU A 87 -3.13 -2.58 -3.79
CA LEU A 87 -2.96 -2.03 -2.46
C LEU A 87 -3.49 -3.05 -1.44
N PHE A 88 -2.66 -3.42 -0.47
CA PHE A 88 -2.98 -4.35 0.61
C PHE A 88 -2.83 -3.63 1.93
N TYR A 89 -3.84 -3.69 2.79
CA TYR A 89 -3.81 -2.96 4.05
C TYR A 89 -4.67 -3.59 5.13
N PHE A 90 -4.42 -3.22 6.37
CA PHE A 90 -5.26 -3.59 7.50
C PHE A 90 -5.15 -2.55 8.62
N PRO A 91 -6.18 -2.42 9.47
CA PRO A 91 -6.21 -1.40 10.52
C PRO A 91 -5.21 -1.72 11.64
N ALA A 92 -4.62 -0.68 12.23
CA ALA A 92 -3.81 -0.79 13.43
C ALA A 92 -4.71 -1.02 14.66
N GLU A 93 -4.91 -2.28 15.04
CA GLU A 93 -5.71 -2.64 16.21
C GLU A 93 -4.83 -2.75 17.46
N ASN A 94 -5.12 -1.95 18.48
CA ASN A 94 -4.35 -1.93 19.72
C ASN A 94 -4.69 -3.16 20.59
N CYS A 95 -3.70 -4.03 20.83
CA CYS A 95 -3.85 -5.19 21.71
C CYS A 95 -3.19 -5.01 23.08
N VAL A 96 -2.60 -3.85 23.38
CA VAL A 96 -1.98 -3.55 24.67
C VAL A 96 -2.80 -2.47 25.37
N GLY A 97 -3.26 -2.75 26.59
CA GLY A 97 -4.29 -1.94 27.27
C GLY A 97 -4.11 -0.41 27.11
N GLY A 98 -5.21 0.29 26.82
CA GLY A 98 -5.23 1.73 26.58
C GLY A 98 -5.87 2.09 25.23
N ASN A 99 -5.74 3.36 24.85
CA ASN A 99 -6.42 3.95 23.68
C ASN A 99 -5.44 4.30 22.55
N GLY A 100 -4.35 3.54 22.44
CA GLY A 100 -3.39 3.73 21.36
C GLY A 100 -4.08 3.48 20.02
N THR A 101 -3.81 4.36 19.06
CA THR A 101 -4.32 4.28 17.69
C THR A 101 -3.14 4.42 16.74
N GLY A 102 -3.29 3.97 15.50
CA GLY A 102 -2.24 4.03 14.49
C GLY A 102 -2.84 4.23 13.11
N SER A 103 -1.97 4.55 12.15
CA SER A 103 -2.31 4.44 10.74
C SER A 103 -2.49 2.98 10.34
N ASP A 104 -3.32 2.75 9.34
CA ASP A 104 -3.38 1.45 8.67
C ASP A 104 -1.99 1.05 8.16
N PHE A 105 -1.67 -0.23 8.34
CA PHE A 105 -0.49 -0.83 7.70
C PHE A 105 -0.79 -1.02 6.23
N GLY A 106 0.06 -0.50 5.35
CA GLY A 106 -0.15 -0.57 3.91
C GLY A 106 1.06 -1.13 3.15
N MET A 107 0.79 -1.88 2.10
CA MET A 107 1.74 -2.32 1.10
C MET A 107 1.16 -2.09 -0.30
N LEU A 108 1.92 -1.44 -1.17
CA LEU A 108 1.58 -1.28 -2.58
C LEU A 108 2.45 -2.22 -3.42
N VAL A 109 1.84 -3.07 -4.24
CA VAL A 109 2.50 -3.89 -5.25
C VAL A 109 2.06 -3.37 -6.61
N TYR A 110 2.99 -3.01 -7.48
CA TYR A 110 2.65 -2.37 -8.75
C TYR A 110 3.60 -2.74 -9.88
N SER A 111 3.10 -2.72 -11.11
CA SER A 111 3.90 -2.89 -12.31
C SER A 111 4.57 -1.58 -12.72
N LYS A 112 5.81 -1.69 -13.18
CA LYS A 112 6.55 -0.61 -13.85
C LYS A 112 7.58 -1.22 -14.76
N GLU A 113 7.60 -0.79 -16.03
CA GLU A 113 8.59 -1.26 -17.01
C GLU A 113 8.66 -2.81 -17.10
N SER A 114 7.50 -3.46 -17.08
CA SER A 114 7.35 -4.92 -17.10
C SER A 114 7.92 -5.67 -15.88
N GLN A 115 8.17 -4.96 -14.77
CA GLN A 115 8.58 -5.53 -13.48
C GLN A 115 7.56 -5.22 -12.40
N PHE A 116 7.43 -6.11 -11.41
CA PHE A 116 6.69 -5.80 -10.19
C PHE A 116 7.60 -5.20 -9.13
N LEU A 117 7.14 -4.11 -8.56
CA LEU A 117 7.77 -3.41 -7.45
C LEU A 117 6.84 -3.47 -6.24
N THR A 118 7.43 -3.53 -5.05
CA THR A 118 6.70 -3.56 -3.78
C THR A 118 7.16 -2.39 -2.91
N ASN A 119 6.23 -1.52 -2.52
CA ASN A 119 6.44 -0.47 -1.53
C ASN A 119 5.73 -0.84 -0.22
N LYS A 120 6.50 -1.27 0.78
CA LYS A 120 6.03 -1.64 2.13
C LYS A 120 5.97 -0.44 3.09
N HIS A 121 6.38 0.74 2.63
CA HIS A 121 6.41 1.98 3.41
C HIS A 121 5.48 3.04 2.81
N ILE A 122 4.44 2.59 2.10
CA ILE A 122 3.50 3.48 1.42
C ILE A 122 2.73 4.34 2.43
N THR A 123 2.39 3.80 3.61
CA THR A 123 1.77 4.54 4.71
C THR A 123 2.63 5.73 5.15
N GLN A 124 3.92 5.53 5.43
CA GLN A 124 4.83 6.62 5.83
C GLN A 124 5.00 7.65 4.70
N THR A 125 5.07 7.19 3.45
CA THR A 125 5.18 8.08 2.27
C THR A 125 3.98 9.03 2.20
N ILE A 126 2.77 8.50 2.41
CA ILE A 126 1.53 9.29 2.36
C ILE A 126 1.44 10.23 3.56
N GLU A 127 1.80 9.79 4.77
CA GLU A 127 1.85 10.65 5.96
C GLU A 127 2.77 11.86 5.76
N GLU A 128 3.95 11.67 5.18
CA GLU A 128 4.88 12.76 4.85
C GLU A 128 4.29 13.74 3.83
N GLY A 129 3.60 13.21 2.81
CA GLY A 129 2.89 14.03 1.83
C GLY A 129 1.76 14.85 2.46
N ILE A 130 0.92 14.24 3.30
CA ILE A 130 -0.14 14.94 4.04
C ILE A 130 0.45 16.04 4.92
N LYS A 131 1.56 15.76 5.62
CA LYS A 131 2.26 16.75 6.44
C LYS A 131 2.73 17.95 5.61
N ALA A 132 3.24 17.70 4.40
CA ALA A 132 3.64 18.76 3.48
C ALA A 132 2.44 19.60 2.99
N GLU A 133 1.32 18.97 2.65
CA GLU A 133 0.11 19.69 2.24
C GLU A 133 -0.50 20.54 3.37
N LEU A 134 -0.55 20.01 4.59
CA LEU A 134 -1.02 20.74 5.77
C LEU A 134 -0.17 21.99 6.05
N ALA A 135 1.15 21.91 5.85
CA ALA A 135 2.03 23.06 6.02
C ALA A 135 1.70 24.21 5.04
N LYS A 136 1.24 23.91 3.82
CA LYS A 136 0.83 24.93 2.82
C LYS A 136 -0.36 25.76 3.31
N ILE A 137 -1.24 25.18 4.12
CA ILE A 137 -2.39 25.87 4.75
C ILE A 137 -2.11 26.32 6.19
N LYS A 138 -0.82 26.40 6.56
CA LYS A 138 -0.32 26.89 7.86
C LYS A 138 -0.70 26.01 9.07
N ILE A 139 -1.13 24.78 8.85
CA ILE A 139 -1.24 23.77 9.92
C ILE A 139 0.15 23.15 10.08
N ASN A 140 0.89 23.61 11.08
CA ASN A 140 2.28 23.26 11.30
C ASN A 140 2.47 22.42 12.57
N ASN A 141 3.72 21.98 12.82
CA ASN A 141 4.10 21.22 14.01
C ASN A 141 3.31 19.92 14.18
N ILE A 142 2.89 19.29 13.08
CA ILE A 142 2.26 17.97 13.09
C ILE A 142 3.25 16.95 13.66
N TYR A 143 2.88 16.32 14.78
CA TYR A 143 3.66 15.26 15.43
C TYR A 143 3.12 13.86 15.15
N LYS A 144 1.85 13.77 14.75
CA LYS A 144 1.15 12.51 14.50
C LYS A 144 0.18 12.69 13.35
N ILE A 145 0.19 11.73 12.43
CA ILE A 145 -0.84 11.55 11.40
C ILE A 145 -1.33 10.10 11.50
N TYR A 146 -2.64 9.92 11.37
CA TYR A 146 -3.26 8.63 11.16
C TYR A 146 -3.93 8.61 9.82
N ILE A 147 -3.73 7.53 9.08
CA ILE A 147 -4.46 7.28 7.83
C ILE A 147 -5.33 6.05 7.95
N LYS A 148 -6.47 6.09 7.27
CA LYS A 148 -7.33 4.93 7.00
C LYS A 148 -7.53 4.79 5.50
N TYR A 149 -7.14 3.67 4.92
CA TYR A 149 -7.31 3.46 3.49
C TYR A 149 -8.77 3.22 3.14
N LYS A 150 -9.18 3.72 1.97
CA LYS A 150 -10.48 3.42 1.35
C LYS A 150 -10.35 2.56 0.09
N GLY A 151 -9.16 2.54 -0.51
CA GLY A 151 -8.85 1.68 -1.65
C GLY A 151 -7.94 2.35 -2.68
N LEU A 152 -7.82 1.68 -3.82
CA LEU A 152 -6.98 2.03 -4.95
C LEU A 152 -7.83 2.12 -6.22
N GLY A 153 -7.73 3.26 -6.90
CA GLY A 153 -8.17 3.45 -8.30
C GLY A 153 -6.99 3.94 -9.13
N LYS A 154 -7.14 5.08 -9.82
CA LYS A 154 -5.99 5.80 -10.40
C LYS A 154 -5.08 6.42 -9.34
N THR A 155 -5.63 6.67 -8.16
CA THR A 155 -4.93 7.15 -6.96
C THR A 155 -5.29 6.25 -5.78
N ILE A 156 -4.44 6.27 -4.75
CA ILE A 156 -4.77 5.71 -3.44
C ILE A 156 -5.60 6.75 -2.70
N ILE A 157 -6.74 6.33 -2.16
CA ILE A 157 -7.65 7.22 -1.44
C ILE A 157 -7.81 6.76 0.00
N GLY A 158 -8.03 7.71 0.91
CA GLY A 158 -8.28 7.41 2.31
C GLY A 158 -8.67 8.63 3.12
N GLU A 159 -8.83 8.41 4.42
CA GLU A 159 -9.02 9.46 5.41
C GLU A 159 -7.73 9.72 6.16
N TYR A 160 -7.53 10.96 6.59
CA TYR A 160 -6.44 11.31 7.48
C TYR A 160 -6.92 12.09 8.70
N PHE A 161 -6.17 11.96 9.78
CA PHE A 161 -6.34 12.70 11.02
C PHE A 161 -4.94 13.14 11.49
N ALA A 162 -4.75 14.42 11.77
CA ALA A 162 -3.45 15.01 12.04
C ALA A 162 -3.51 15.83 13.32
N TRP A 163 -2.54 15.59 14.20
CA TRP A 163 -2.40 16.30 15.47
C TRP A 163 -1.14 17.18 15.45
N SER A 164 -1.31 18.46 15.71
CA SER A 164 -0.26 19.41 16.04
C SER A 164 0.19 19.20 17.49
N LYS A 165 1.45 19.54 17.81
CA LYS A 165 2.02 19.33 19.16
C LYS A 165 1.21 19.98 20.30
N GLU A 166 0.44 21.00 19.98
CA GLU A 166 -0.37 21.78 20.91
C GLU A 166 -1.77 21.18 21.11
N ASP A 167 -2.14 20.17 20.31
CA ASP A 167 -3.46 19.56 20.39
C ASP A 167 -3.65 18.73 21.65
N ALA A 168 -4.87 18.77 22.17
CA ALA A 168 -5.31 17.74 23.09
C ALA A 168 -5.35 16.39 22.34
N ASN A 169 -4.87 15.33 23.00
CA ASN A 169 -4.84 13.98 22.42
C ASN A 169 -6.22 13.47 21.95
N CYS A 170 -7.33 14.11 22.37
CA CYS A 170 -8.68 13.77 21.93
C CYS A 170 -8.99 14.17 20.48
N CYS A 171 -8.34 15.21 19.96
CA CYS A 171 -8.96 16.06 18.95
C CYS A 171 -7.91 16.55 17.94
N PRO A 172 -7.97 16.11 16.67
CA PRO A 172 -6.98 16.48 15.66
C PRO A 172 -7.16 17.94 15.20
N SER A 173 -6.05 18.65 14.98
CA SER A 173 -6.00 19.96 14.31
C SER A 173 -6.41 19.92 12.83
N GLY A 174 -6.26 18.76 12.18
CA GLY A 174 -6.66 18.59 10.78
C GLY A 174 -7.20 17.19 10.53
N ASN A 175 -8.28 17.09 9.77
CA ASN A 175 -8.79 15.82 9.29
C ASN A 175 -9.46 16.04 7.93
N GLY A 176 -9.52 14.99 7.14
CA GLY A 176 -10.10 15.07 5.81
C GLY A 176 -9.85 13.81 5.02
N VAL A 177 -9.93 13.93 3.71
CA VAL A 177 -9.56 12.86 2.78
C VAL A 177 -8.25 13.20 2.09
N PHE A 178 -7.47 12.18 1.77
CA PHE A 178 -6.29 12.30 0.93
C PHE A 178 -6.46 11.53 -0.37
N GLU A 179 -5.75 11.99 -1.39
CA GLU A 179 -5.49 11.26 -2.62
C GLU A 179 -3.97 11.23 -2.85
N TYR A 180 -3.42 10.05 -3.08
CA TYR A 180 -2.00 9.88 -3.41
C TYR A 180 -1.85 9.27 -4.80
N ASN A 181 -1.09 9.92 -5.66
CA ASN A 181 -0.77 9.44 -7.00
C ASN A 181 0.55 8.65 -6.99
N PRO A 182 0.54 7.31 -7.17
CA PRO A 182 1.76 6.51 -7.13
C PRO A 182 2.70 6.73 -8.31
N ILE A 183 2.22 7.34 -9.41
CA ILE A 183 3.03 7.63 -10.60
C ILE A 183 3.77 8.95 -10.41
N GLU A 184 3.04 9.99 -10.00
CA GLU A 184 3.58 11.35 -9.84
C GLU A 184 4.26 11.55 -8.48
N LEU A 185 4.03 10.63 -7.53
CA LEU A 185 4.51 10.71 -6.15
C LEU A 185 4.00 11.98 -5.45
N THR A 186 2.75 12.32 -5.70
CA THR A 186 2.09 13.52 -5.19
C THR A 186 0.96 13.14 -4.24
N THR A 187 0.77 13.96 -3.21
CA THR A 187 -0.35 13.87 -2.27
C THR A 187 -1.18 15.13 -2.36
N GLU A 188 -2.50 14.97 -2.37
CA GLU A 188 -3.47 16.04 -2.23
C GLU A 188 -4.35 15.77 -1.01
N ILE A 189 -4.77 16.82 -0.30
CA ILE A 189 -5.72 16.72 0.80
C ILE A 189 -6.96 17.58 0.52
N LYS A 190 -8.12 17.10 0.97
CA LYS A 190 -9.39 17.84 0.96
C LYS A 190 -9.95 17.84 2.37
N ASN A 191 -10.21 19.03 2.90
CA ASN A 191 -10.65 19.28 4.28
C ASN A 191 -12.13 19.66 4.33
#